data_AF-A0A423KIR6-F1
#
_entry.id   AF-A0A423KIR6-F1
#
_cell.length_a   1.000
_cell.length_b   1.000
_cell.length_c   1.000
_cell.angle_alpha   90.00
_cell.angle_beta   90.00
_cell.angle_gamma   90.00
#
_symmetry.space_group_name_H-M   'P 1'
#
loop_
_entity.id
_entity.type
_entity.pdbx_description
1 polymer ?
#
loop_
_entity_poly.entity_id
_entity_poly.type
_entity_poly.pdbx_seq_one_letter_code
_entity_poly.pdbx_strand_id
1 'polypeptide(L)' 'MSDIDAGLARGKAEYVMRIGMLLENGDLGKAEAAQKLGLSQEELDEMLQGRLGDLTMTKIQEYLDLLKDGTHSALV' A
#
# COMPACT_ATOMS: atom_id res chain seq x y z
N MET A 1 3.72 -20.38 13.29
CA MET A 1 3.63 -19.07 12.61
C MET A 1 4.84 -18.29 13.09
N SER A 2 5.77 -17.93 12.20
CA SER A 2 7.00 -17.26 12.60
C SER A 2 6.71 -15.80 12.96
N ASP A 3 7.42 -15.20 13.92
CA ASP A 3 7.30 -13.77 14.25
C ASP A 3 7.50 -12.86 13.02
N ILE A 4 8.21 -13.36 12.00
CA ILE A 4 8.41 -12.71 10.70
C ILE A 4 7.08 -12.56 9.94
N ASP A 5 6.22 -13.58 9.95
CA ASP A 5 4.91 -13.55 9.29
C ASP A 5 3.96 -12.54 9.98
N ALA A 6 4.07 -12.43 11.31
CA ALA A 6 3.28 -11.50 12.10
C ALA A 6 3.71 -10.04 11.91
N GLY A 7 5.02 -9.78 11.82
CA GLY A 7 5.57 -8.46 11.51
C GLY A 7 5.17 -7.96 10.11
N LEU A 8 5.21 -8.87 9.13
CA LEU A 8 4.80 -8.58 7.75
C LEU A 8 3.29 -8.29 7.64
N ALA A 9 2.46 -9.07 8.34
CA ALA A 9 1.02 -8.85 8.39
C ALA A 9 0.65 -7.50 9.04
N ARG A 10 1.38 -7.08 10.09
CA ARG A 10 1.20 -5.75 10.70
C ARG A 10 1.57 -4.62 9.74
N GLY A 11 2.70 -4.72 9.07
CA GLY A 11 3.12 -3.72 8.09
C GLY A 11 2.11 -3.55 6.95
N LYS A 12 1.50 -4.66 6.48
CA LYS A 12 0.42 -4.62 5.48
C LYS A 12 -0.80 -3.87 6.00
N ALA A 13 -1.25 -4.16 7.22
CA ALA A 13 -2.43 -3.53 7.80
C ALA A 13 -2.23 -2.00 7.98
N GLU A 14 -1.07 -1.58 8.49
CA GLU A 14 -0.71 -0.17 8.64
C GLU A 14 -0.68 0.55 7.28
N TYR A 15 -0.16 -0.12 6.26
CA TYR A 15 -0.08 0.42 4.92
C TYR A 15 -1.47 0.62 4.28
N VAL A 16 -2.34 -0.40 4.36
CA VAL A 16 -3.72 -0.31 3.88
C VAL A 16 -4.50 0.76 4.63
N MET A 17 -4.32 0.87 5.96
CA MET A 17 -4.91 1.95 6.75
C MET A 17 -4.48 3.34 6.27
N ARG A 18 -3.18 3.52 5.99
CA ARG A 18 -2.65 4.82 5.54
C ARG A 18 -3.19 5.22 4.17
N ILE A 19 -3.34 4.28 3.24
CA ILE A 19 -4.01 4.55 1.95
C ILE A 19 -5.48 4.91 2.18
N GLY A 20 -6.18 4.16 3.03
CA GLY A 20 -7.59 4.44 3.36
C GLY A 20 -7.79 5.85 3.90
N MET A 21 -6.92 6.30 4.82
CA MET A 21 -6.96 7.66 5.36
C MET A 21 -6.73 8.74 4.30
N LEU A 22 -5.76 8.55 3.40
CA LEU A 22 -5.47 9.52 2.33
C LEU A 22 -6.63 9.64 1.33
N LEU A 23 -7.31 8.52 1.04
CA LEU A 23 -8.50 8.51 0.21
C LEU A 23 -9.69 9.21 0.89
N GLU A 24 -9.89 8.95 2.20
CA GLU A 24 -10.98 9.55 2.97
C GLU A 24 -10.82 11.07 3.12
N ASN A 25 -9.59 11.54 3.34
CA ASN A 25 -9.26 12.96 3.44
C ASN A 25 -9.36 13.69 2.08
N GLY A 26 -9.43 12.96 0.96
CA GLY A 26 -9.35 13.52 -0.39
C GLY A 26 -7.94 13.97 -0.79
N ASP A 27 -6.92 13.66 0.01
CA ASP A 27 -5.51 13.93 -0.28
C ASP A 27 -5.00 13.06 -1.44
N LEU A 28 -5.66 11.93 -1.69
CA LEU A 28 -5.36 11.02 -2.77
C LEU A 28 -6.64 10.64 -3.53
N GLY A 29 -6.62 10.76 -4.86
CA GLY A 29 -7.72 10.28 -5.69
C GLY A 29 -7.70 8.77 -5.83
N LYS A 30 -8.86 8.12 -5.77
CA LYS A 30 -8.97 6.65 -5.89
C LYS A 30 -8.35 6.09 -7.18
N ALA A 31 -8.55 6.77 -8.31
CA ALA A 31 -7.94 6.38 -9.59
C ALA A 31 -6.40 6.51 -9.58
N GLU A 32 -5.88 7.57 -8.96
CA GLU A 32 -4.44 7.80 -8.81
C GLU A 32 -3.82 6.76 -7.88
N ALA A 33 -4.46 6.47 -6.75
CA ALA A 33 -4.06 5.43 -5.82
C ALA A 33 -3.98 4.07 -6.50
N ALA A 34 -5.03 3.67 -7.22
CA ALA A 34 -5.08 2.41 -7.94
C ALA A 34 -3.95 2.31 -8.98
N GLN A 35 -3.75 3.36 -9.78
CA GLN A 35 -2.67 3.42 -10.77
C GLN A 35 -1.29 3.29 -10.12
N LYS A 36 -1.04 4.05 -9.05
CA LYS A 36 0.22 4.04 -8.30
C LYS A 36 0.54 2.67 -7.71
N LEU A 37 -0.49 1.94 -7.27
CA LEU A 37 -0.38 0.60 -6.70
C LEU A 37 -0.37 -0.51 -7.75
N GLY A 38 -0.52 -0.18 -9.05
CA GLY A 38 -0.63 -1.17 -10.12
C GLY A 38 -1.87 -2.06 -9.96
N LEU A 39 -2.96 -1.48 -9.46
CA LEU A 39 -4.25 -2.10 -9.20
C LEU A 39 -5.33 -1.46 -10.08
N SER A 40 -6.39 -2.21 -10.35
CA SER A 40 -7.67 -1.62 -10.70
C SER A 40 -8.32 -0.95 -9.48
N GLN A 41 -9.29 -0.06 -9.73
CA GLN A 41 -10.05 0.58 -8.65
C GLN A 41 -10.87 -0.43 -7.83
N GLU A 42 -11.25 -1.55 -8.44
CA GLU A 42 -12.00 -2.63 -7.79
C GLU A 42 -11.09 -3.46 -6.88
N GLU A 43 -9.89 -3.82 -7.35
CA GLU A 43 -8.86 -4.45 -6.50
C GLU A 43 -8.44 -3.55 -5.33
N LEU A 44 -8.38 -2.23 -5.55
CA LEU A 44 -8.13 -1.26 -4.47
C LEU A 44 -9.24 -1.29 -3.40
N ASP A 45 -10.51 -1.36 -3.80
CA ASP A 45 -11.64 -1.49 -2.86
C ASP A 45 -11.57 -2.81 -2.09
N GLU A 46 -11.31 -3.92 -2.77
CA GLU A 46 -11.17 -5.22 -2.14
C GLU A 46 -10.00 -5.23 -1.13
N MET A 47 -8.90 -4.54 -1.44
CA MET A 47 -7.77 -4.37 -0.53
C MET A 47 -8.17 -3.57 0.71
N LEU A 48 -8.85 -2.42 0.54
CA LEU A 48 -9.32 -1.58 1.65
C LEU A 48 -10.33 -2.29 2.55
N GLN A 49 -11.12 -3.19 1.96
CA GLN A 49 -12.09 -4.02 2.67
C GLN A 49 -11.46 -5.27 3.31
N GLY A 50 -10.16 -5.46 3.16
CA GLY A 50 -9.45 -6.64 3.67
C GLY A 50 -9.82 -7.95 2.97
N ARG A 51 -10.47 -7.87 1.80
CA ARG A 51 -10.89 -9.02 0.99
C ARG A 51 -9.82 -9.48 0.00
N LEU A 52 -8.87 -8.62 -0.34
CA LEU A 52 -7.79 -8.96 -1.25
C LEU A 52 -6.67 -9.73 -0.51
N GLY A 53 -6.91 -11.04 -0.37
CA GLY A 53 -5.98 -11.98 0.26
C GLY A 53 -4.67 -12.14 -0.52
N ASP A 54 -4.71 -12.01 -1.85
CA ASP A 54 -3.64 -12.38 -2.79
C ASP A 54 -2.94 -11.20 -3.46
N LEU A 55 -3.16 -9.95 -3.00
CA LEU A 55 -2.34 -8.82 -3.46
C LEU A 55 -0.90 -9.13 -3.06
N THR A 56 -0.16 -9.61 -4.05
CA THR A 56 1.09 -10.34 -3.87
C THR A 56 2.02 -9.42 -3.12
N MET A 57 2.55 -9.86 -1.98
CA MET A 57 3.44 -9.08 -1.11
C MET A 57 4.51 -8.31 -1.91
N THR A 58 4.94 -8.88 -3.03
CA THR A 58 5.76 -8.26 -4.07
C THR A 58 5.30 -6.86 -4.47
N LYS A 59 4.04 -6.64 -4.85
CA LYS A 59 3.55 -5.33 -5.32
C LYS A 59 3.48 -4.27 -4.21
N ILE A 60 3.10 -4.68 -3.00
CA ILE A 60 3.07 -3.78 -1.83
C ILE A 60 4.50 -3.39 -1.45
N GLN A 61 5.42 -4.37 -1.46
CA GLN A 61 6.83 -4.14 -1.18
C GLN A 61 7.49 -3.24 -2.22
N GLU A 62 7.25 -3.48 -3.51
CA GLU A 62 7.75 -2.64 -4.61
C GLU A 62 7.28 -1.18 -4.47
N TYR A 63 6.01 -0.95 -4.12
CA TYR A 63 5.52 0.41 -3.92
C TYR A 63 6.05 1.06 -2.63
N LEU A 64 6.16 0.30 -1.54
CA LEU A 64 6.81 0.77 -0.31
C LEU A 64 8.27 1.15 -0.53
N ASP A 65 8.99 0.39 -1.37
CA ASP A 65 10.38 0.67 -1.71
C ASP A 65 10.48 1.89 -2.64
N LEU A 66 9.57 2.06 -3.61
CA LEU A 66 9.45 3.30 -4.40
C LEU A 66 9.18 4.54 -3.52
N LEU A 67 8.35 4.42 -2.49
CA LEU A 67 8.10 5.51 -1.54
C LEU A 67 9.32 5.81 -0.65
N LYS A 68 10.13 4.81 -0.31
CA LYS A 68 11.38 5.00 0.45
C LYS A 68 12.48 5.62 -0.40
N ASP A 69 12.61 5.22 -1.66
CA ASP A 69 13.60 5.74 -2.61
C ASP A 69 13.29 7.17 -3.05
N GLY A 70 12.02 7.61 -2.96
CA GLY A 70 11.64 9.03 -3.05
C GLY A 70 12.24 9.93 -1.96
N THR A 71 12.92 9.35 -0.97
CA THR A 71 13.63 10.06 0.13
C THR A 71 15.16 9.90 0.03
N HIS A 72 15.73 9.78 -1.17
CA HIS A 72 17.18 9.89 -1.40
C HIS A 72 17.54 10.76 -2.61
N SER A 73 16.80 11.84 -2.83
CA SER A 73 17.29 12.97 -3.63
C SER A 73 17.08 14.29 -2.90
N ALA A 74 17.79 14.45 -1.79
CA ALA A 74 18.20 15.75 -1.31
C ALA A 74 19.43 15.61 -0.41
N LEU A 75 20.47 16.36 -0.80
CA LEU A 75 21.67 16.74 -0.05
C LEU A 75 22.96 15.95 -0.34
N VAL A 76 23.76 16.61 -1.20
CA VAL A 76 25.22 16.87 -1.10
C VAL A 76 26.15 15.67 -0.94
#